data_AF-A0A6S6S7M4-F1
#
_entry.id   AF-A0A6S6S7M4-F1
#
_cell.length_a   1.000
_cell.length_b   1.000
_cell.length_c   1.000
_cell.angle_alpha   90.00
_cell.angle_beta   90.00
_cell.angle_gamma   90.00
#
_symmetry.space_group_name_H-M   'P 1'
#
loop_
_entity.id
_entity.type
_entity.pdbx_description
1 polymer ?
#
loop_
_entity_poly.entity_id
_entity_poly.type
_entity_poly.pdbx_seq_one_letter_code
_entity_poly.pdbx_strand_id
1 'polypeptide(L)'
;MNKKWKQNHKMKKIFLLLILTLQLLLAQNNYENYEPQKFFEASSVNAFFSNETGELLKKIMVNGNEYLMQEDGDLFDEDVATIDETILSLKGERFSFGKSKRLLATKVYPSHQKAFYSNCDYTIKEKKLVPLHESCGFKYRKNKNRSERIEWEHVVPAWHFGHQLRCWQNGGRMTCRNTNSKFKQMEADMHNLVPAIGEINGDRSNYKFAMIEGEKRAYGKVNVEIEFASKKAEPKESIFGDIARTYFYMRDRYGLRISKTQEKMFIAWNNMDPANRWEKKKNQLIKELQGDENLYITNYKKIDQLGAMTEEIASTDYENIKLELAEKYGFIFEKLSAPLAGGLLVIMTLFVMYRRKKNQRVEVEKEKVEKEEPMHTKSFQFISKLGDVAISINDTDEIIIEKSDKNNLNQCWLLSKANKSKEYFFIENEATGKVIEISEANSNDGARIILNKKKSRNNDHQEWSFESSNDKGYVFVVSKWAFNVLDVKYKKTNDGTKLQSFHKKVRGTENQEWRVETV
;
A
#
# COMPACT_ATOMS: atom_id res chain seq x y z
N MET A 1 -47.93 21.09 37.13
CA MET A 1 -48.27 20.81 35.71
C MET A 1 -46.99 20.86 34.87
N ASN A 2 -46.40 19.72 34.47
CA ASN A 2 -45.37 19.73 33.41
C ASN A 2 -44.95 18.34 32.89
N LYS A 3 -45.48 17.24 33.44
CA LYS A 3 -45.02 15.88 33.05
C LYS A 3 -45.75 15.29 31.83
N LYS A 4 -47.05 15.56 31.63
CA LYS A 4 -47.83 14.94 30.53
C LYS A 4 -47.52 15.49 29.13
N TRP A 5 -47.14 16.75 28.98
CA TRP A 5 -46.85 17.36 27.67
C TRP A 5 -45.49 16.94 27.08
N LYS A 6 -44.50 16.61 27.93
CA LYS A 6 -43.17 16.16 27.49
C LYS A 6 -43.14 14.73 26.92
N GLN A 7 -44.16 13.92 27.19
CA GLN A 7 -44.17 12.50 26.82
C GLN A 7 -44.63 12.28 25.35
N ASN A 8 -45.62 13.05 24.87
CA ASN A 8 -46.10 12.99 23.48
C ASN A 8 -45.08 13.51 22.43
N HIS A 9 -44.23 14.46 22.80
CA HIS A 9 -43.19 14.99 21.90
C HIS A 9 -42.00 14.03 21.75
N LYS A 10 -41.77 13.17 22.75
CA LYS A 10 -40.70 12.17 22.75
C LYS A 10 -41.01 11.01 21.81
N MET A 11 -42.26 10.55 21.77
CA MET A 11 -42.71 9.47 20.88
C MET A 11 -42.65 9.83 19.39
N LYS A 12 -43.05 11.05 19.00
CA LYS A 12 -42.92 11.52 17.60
C LYS A 12 -41.47 11.70 17.13
N LYS A 13 -40.54 12.07 18.04
CA LYS A 13 -39.09 12.16 17.74
C LYS A 13 -38.43 10.79 17.58
N ILE A 14 -38.87 9.79 18.34
CA ILE A 14 -38.36 8.41 18.23
C ILE A 14 -38.75 7.79 16.88
N PHE A 15 -39.98 8.01 16.43
CA PHE A 15 -40.44 7.48 15.14
C PHE A 15 -39.73 8.13 13.94
N LEU A 16 -39.41 9.44 14.01
CA LEU A 16 -38.60 10.11 12.98
C LEU A 16 -37.12 9.66 13.01
N LEU A 17 -36.57 9.37 14.19
CA LEU A 17 -35.20 8.87 14.34
C LEU A 17 -35.03 7.46 13.74
N LEU A 18 -36.05 6.61 13.90
CA LEU A 18 -36.06 5.24 13.37
C LEU A 18 -36.07 5.21 11.83
N ILE A 19 -36.79 6.13 11.20
CA ILE A 19 -36.81 6.29 9.73
C ILE A 19 -35.45 6.82 9.23
N LEU A 20 -34.80 7.71 9.99
CA LEU A 20 -33.47 8.24 9.66
C LEU A 20 -32.35 7.18 9.85
N THR A 21 -32.47 6.31 10.86
CA THR A 21 -31.53 5.20 11.06
C THR A 21 -31.65 4.11 9.99
N LEU A 22 -32.84 3.93 9.41
CA LEU A 22 -33.05 2.96 8.32
C LEU A 22 -32.42 3.44 7.00
N GLN A 23 -32.31 4.76 6.78
CA GLN A 23 -31.60 5.33 5.62
C GLN A 23 -30.07 5.32 5.79
N LEU A 24 -29.54 5.41 7.03
CA LEU A 24 -28.09 5.34 7.28
C LEU A 24 -27.51 3.92 7.23
N LEU A 25 -28.32 2.89 7.46
CA LEU A 25 -27.91 1.47 7.33
C LEU A 25 -27.75 1.02 5.86
N LEU A 26 -28.16 1.83 4.89
CA LEU A 26 -28.01 1.57 3.45
C LEU A 26 -26.71 2.12 2.84
N ALA A 27 -25.87 2.84 3.61
CA ALA A 27 -24.58 3.32 3.13
C ALA A 27 -23.51 2.21 3.25
N GLN A 28 -23.64 1.17 2.42
CA GLN A 28 -22.64 0.12 2.27
C GLN A 28 -21.36 0.64 1.61
N ASN A 29 -20.24 0.21 2.19
CA ASN A 29 -18.87 0.27 1.71
C ASN A 29 -18.73 0.04 0.20
N ASN A 30 -18.00 0.93 -0.46
CA ASN A 30 -17.50 0.71 -1.80
C ASN A 30 -16.11 1.31 -1.96
N TYR A 31 -15.10 0.46 -2.25
CA TYR A 31 -13.82 0.82 -2.88
C TYR A 31 -14.03 1.49 -4.26
N GLU A 32 -15.28 1.61 -4.71
CA GLU A 32 -15.66 2.06 -6.05
C GLU A 32 -15.63 3.58 -6.23
N ASN A 33 -15.49 4.36 -5.15
CA ASN A 33 -15.67 5.82 -5.16
C ASN A 33 -14.42 6.60 -4.68
N TYR A 34 -13.21 6.17 -5.02
CA TYR A 34 -12.03 7.01 -4.82
C TYR A 34 -11.79 7.86 -6.07
N GLU A 35 -11.89 9.18 -5.95
CA GLU A 35 -11.48 10.08 -7.02
C GLU A 35 -9.95 10.26 -6.98
N PRO A 36 -9.24 10.12 -8.12
CA PRO A 36 -7.80 10.36 -8.18
C PRO A 36 -7.46 11.75 -7.63
N GLN A 37 -6.51 11.81 -6.70
CA GLN A 37 -5.99 13.08 -6.20
C GLN A 37 -5.38 13.88 -7.36
N LYS A 38 -5.84 15.11 -7.54
CA LYS A 38 -5.23 16.03 -8.51
C LYS A 38 -4.03 16.75 -7.90
N PHE A 39 -2.88 16.64 -8.55
CA PHE A 39 -1.61 17.27 -8.15
C PHE A 39 -1.46 18.70 -8.64
N PHE A 40 -2.19 19.05 -9.70
CA PHE A 40 -2.16 20.37 -10.31
C PHE A 40 -3.43 20.58 -11.15
N GLU A 41 -3.64 21.82 -11.56
CA GLU A 41 -4.75 22.25 -12.41
C GLU A 41 -4.20 22.95 -13.67
N ALA A 42 -5.05 23.20 -14.66
CA ALA A 42 -4.64 23.81 -15.94
C ALA A 42 -4.04 25.22 -15.78
N SER A 43 -4.37 25.91 -14.68
CA SER A 43 -3.83 27.23 -14.30
C SER A 43 -2.43 27.15 -13.66
N SER A 44 -1.94 25.95 -13.33
CA SER A 44 -0.65 25.77 -12.66
C SER A 44 0.52 26.16 -13.57
N VAL A 45 1.57 26.74 -12.99
CA VAL A 45 2.81 27.05 -13.71
C VAL A 45 3.39 25.79 -14.34
N ASN A 46 3.75 25.88 -15.63
CA ASN A 46 4.25 24.77 -16.46
C ASN A 46 3.26 23.62 -16.71
N ALA A 47 1.96 23.82 -16.46
CA ALA A 47 0.91 22.91 -16.92
C ALA A 47 0.48 23.24 -18.36
N PHE A 48 0.23 22.22 -19.18
CA PHE A 48 -0.20 22.35 -20.57
C PHE A 48 -0.96 21.11 -21.02
N PHE A 49 -1.83 21.24 -22.01
CA PHE A 49 -2.47 20.09 -22.65
C PHE A 49 -1.53 19.48 -23.68
N SER A 50 -1.32 18.17 -23.62
CA SER A 50 -0.57 17.44 -24.64
C SER A 50 -1.29 17.53 -25.98
N ASN A 51 -0.60 18.01 -27.02
CA ASN A 51 -1.15 18.01 -28.37
C ASN A 51 -1.37 16.58 -28.91
N GLU A 52 -0.67 15.59 -28.36
CA GLU A 52 -0.79 14.19 -28.78
C GLU A 52 -2.00 13.50 -28.15
N THR A 53 -2.21 13.69 -26.85
CA THR A 53 -3.18 12.91 -26.06
C THR A 53 -4.41 13.73 -25.68
N GLY A 54 -4.26 15.05 -25.59
CA GLY A 54 -5.20 15.98 -24.99
C GLY A 54 -5.23 15.89 -23.45
N GLU A 55 -4.32 15.13 -22.83
CA GLU A 55 -4.18 15.04 -21.39
C GLU A 55 -3.52 16.31 -20.83
N LEU A 56 -3.92 16.70 -19.62
CA LEU A 56 -3.29 17.81 -18.93
C LEU A 56 -2.02 17.31 -18.22
N LEU A 57 -0.88 17.88 -18.61
CA LEU A 57 0.44 17.50 -18.13
C LEU A 57 1.12 18.68 -17.43
N LYS A 58 2.02 18.39 -16.48
CA LYS A 58 2.87 19.37 -15.82
C LYS A 58 4.34 18.98 -15.96
N LYS A 59 5.18 19.93 -16.36
CA LYS A 59 6.64 19.73 -16.37
C LYS A 59 7.19 19.70 -14.94
N ILE A 60 7.96 18.67 -14.62
CA ILE A 60 8.69 18.54 -13.35
C ILE A 60 10.18 18.28 -13.65
N MET A 61 11.06 18.84 -12.82
CA MET A 61 12.51 18.66 -12.94
C MET A 61 13.00 17.73 -11.83
N VAL A 62 13.70 16.66 -12.20
CA VAL A 62 14.32 15.73 -11.26
C VAL A 62 15.75 15.44 -11.69
N ASN A 63 16.72 15.79 -10.83
CA ASN A 63 18.16 15.63 -11.10
C ASN A 63 18.60 16.25 -12.43
N GLY A 64 18.06 17.43 -12.77
CA GLY A 64 18.38 18.13 -14.01
C GLY A 64 17.65 17.63 -15.26
N ASN A 65 16.86 16.55 -15.16
CA ASN A 65 16.08 16.01 -16.27
C ASN A 65 14.62 16.45 -16.18
N GLU A 66 14.01 16.78 -17.33
CA GLU A 66 12.58 17.14 -17.44
C GLU A 66 11.73 15.87 -17.56
N TYR A 67 10.64 15.82 -16.80
CA TYR A 67 9.59 14.81 -16.91
C TYR A 67 8.23 15.47 -17.01
N LEU A 68 7.28 14.73 -17.55
CA LEU A 68 5.90 15.13 -17.66
C LEU A 68 5.07 14.31 -16.68
N MET A 69 4.37 14.97 -15.78
CA MET A 69 3.50 14.35 -14.79
C MET A 69 2.05 14.59 -15.18
N GLN A 70 1.20 13.57 -15.04
CA GLN A 70 -0.24 13.63 -15.23
C GLN A 70 -0.94 14.16 -13.97
N GLU A 71 -2.18 14.62 -14.09
CA GLU A 71 -2.94 15.21 -12.97
C GLU A 71 -3.03 14.29 -11.74
N ASP A 72 -3.04 12.96 -11.93
CA ASP A 72 -3.14 11.97 -10.85
C ASP A 72 -1.79 11.61 -10.19
N GLY A 73 -0.71 12.28 -10.61
CA GLY A 73 0.65 12.08 -10.11
C GLY A 73 1.41 10.97 -10.83
N ASP A 74 0.84 10.34 -11.86
CA ASP A 74 1.58 9.39 -12.70
C ASP A 74 2.54 10.13 -13.67
N LEU A 75 3.49 9.40 -14.25
CA LEU A 75 4.44 9.91 -15.22
C LEU A 75 4.00 9.59 -16.64
N PHE A 76 3.99 10.60 -17.49
CA PHE A 76 3.69 10.47 -18.91
C PHE A 76 4.89 9.84 -19.65
N ASP A 77 4.59 8.96 -20.61
CA ASP A 77 5.55 8.19 -21.42
C ASP A 77 6.58 7.33 -20.68
N GLU A 78 6.47 7.23 -19.36
CA GLU A 78 7.35 6.37 -18.57
C GLU A 78 7.18 4.90 -18.95
N ASP A 79 5.99 4.47 -19.35
CA ASP A 79 5.74 3.06 -19.65
C ASP A 79 6.19 2.66 -21.06
N VAL A 80 6.69 3.59 -21.89
CA VAL A 80 7.14 3.29 -23.27
C VAL A 80 8.20 2.18 -23.29
N ALA A 81 7.92 1.15 -24.10
CA ALA A 81 8.77 -0.01 -24.21
C ALA A 81 9.94 0.22 -25.16
N THR A 82 11.14 0.25 -24.60
CA THR A 82 12.40 0.33 -25.35
C THR A 82 13.37 -0.76 -24.87
N ILE A 83 14.30 -1.16 -25.73
CA ILE A 83 15.43 -2.03 -25.36
C ILE A 83 16.69 -1.23 -25.02
N ASP A 84 16.64 0.11 -25.13
CA ASP A 84 17.74 0.97 -24.70
C ASP A 84 17.89 0.92 -23.17
N GLU A 85 19.14 1.00 -22.71
CA GLU A 85 19.42 1.33 -21.31
C GLU A 85 19.06 2.80 -21.09
N THR A 86 17.79 3.09 -20.79
CA THR A 86 17.45 4.45 -20.36
C THR A 86 18.12 4.73 -19.02
N ILE A 87 18.77 5.89 -18.96
CA ILE A 87 19.70 6.45 -17.95
C ILE A 87 19.15 6.48 -16.50
N LEU A 88 17.89 6.10 -16.28
CA LEU A 88 17.18 6.21 -14.99
C LEU A 88 17.28 4.99 -14.07
N SER A 89 17.86 3.89 -14.52
CA SER A 89 18.27 2.86 -13.57
C SER A 89 19.55 3.34 -12.91
N LEU A 90 19.48 3.74 -11.64
CA LEU A 90 20.67 3.78 -10.78
C LEU A 90 21.42 2.46 -11.01
N LYS A 91 22.58 2.54 -11.69
CA LYS A 91 23.43 1.37 -11.94
C LYS A 91 23.78 0.79 -10.56
N GLY A 92 23.15 -0.33 -10.21
CA GLY A 92 23.37 -1.00 -8.93
C GLY A 92 22.12 -1.25 -8.07
N GLU A 93 20.95 -0.68 -8.39
CA GLU A 93 19.73 -0.99 -7.63
C GLU A 93 19.20 -2.40 -7.94
N ARG A 94 18.80 -3.13 -6.88
CA ARG A 94 18.24 -4.49 -6.98
C ARG A 94 16.96 -4.52 -7.82
N PHE A 95 16.07 -3.54 -7.61
CA PHE A 95 14.78 -3.39 -8.30
C PHE A 95 14.71 -2.03 -9.00
N SER A 96 14.42 -2.04 -10.30
CA SER A 96 14.25 -0.83 -11.11
C SER A 96 13.28 -1.09 -12.26
N PHE A 97 12.30 -0.21 -12.44
CA PHE A 97 11.30 -0.34 -13.51
C PHE A 97 11.95 -0.38 -14.90
N GLY A 98 12.94 0.48 -15.15
CA GLY A 98 13.71 0.48 -16.40
C GLY A 98 14.42 -0.84 -16.67
N LYS A 99 15.04 -1.44 -15.64
CA LYS A 99 15.68 -2.76 -15.73
C LYS A 99 14.66 -3.85 -16.08
N SER A 100 13.50 -3.85 -15.42
CA SER A 100 12.43 -4.82 -15.66
C SER A 100 11.88 -4.71 -17.09
N LYS A 101 11.57 -3.50 -17.57
CA LYS A 101 11.15 -3.25 -18.97
C LYS A 101 12.13 -3.83 -19.98
N ARG A 102 13.43 -3.59 -19.78
CA ARG A 102 14.48 -4.11 -20.66
C ARG A 102 14.57 -5.64 -20.61
N LEU A 103 14.54 -6.24 -19.42
CA LEU A 103 14.59 -7.69 -19.27
C LEU A 103 13.37 -8.37 -19.90
N LEU A 104 12.18 -7.80 -19.71
CA LEU A 104 10.97 -8.31 -20.34
C LEU A 104 11.08 -8.23 -21.88
N ALA A 105 11.55 -7.11 -22.42
CA ALA A 105 11.71 -6.93 -23.87
C ALA A 105 12.79 -7.85 -24.49
N THR A 106 13.89 -8.10 -23.78
CA THR A 106 15.08 -8.78 -24.34
C THR A 106 15.22 -10.24 -23.95
N LYS A 107 14.55 -10.70 -22.88
CA LYS A 107 14.70 -12.06 -22.34
C LYS A 107 13.39 -12.82 -22.22
N VAL A 108 12.27 -12.14 -21.94
CA VAL A 108 10.98 -12.82 -21.70
C VAL A 108 10.13 -12.89 -22.96
N TYR A 109 9.76 -11.74 -23.52
CA TYR A 109 8.84 -11.64 -24.65
C TYR A 109 9.41 -11.84 -26.07
N PRO A 110 10.74 -12.00 -26.33
CA PRO A 110 11.21 -12.28 -27.71
C PRO A 110 10.55 -13.50 -28.36
N SER A 111 10.15 -14.51 -27.57
CA SER A 111 9.46 -15.70 -28.07
C SER A 111 7.92 -15.61 -28.09
N HIS A 112 7.36 -14.46 -27.70
CA HIS A 112 5.92 -14.23 -27.62
C HIS A 112 5.60 -12.74 -27.77
N GLN A 113 5.86 -12.18 -28.95
CA GLN A 113 5.67 -10.76 -29.23
C GLN A 113 4.21 -10.44 -29.56
N LYS A 114 3.32 -10.63 -28.58
CA LYS A 114 1.88 -10.33 -28.69
C LYS A 114 1.45 -9.35 -27.61
N ALA A 115 0.77 -8.28 -28.02
CA ALA A 115 0.20 -7.30 -27.11
C ALA A 115 -0.95 -7.92 -26.31
N PHE A 116 -0.96 -7.67 -25.00
CA PHE A 116 -1.76 -8.36 -24.00
C PHE A 116 -3.27 -8.27 -24.28
N TYR A 117 -3.80 -7.04 -24.32
CA TYR A 117 -5.22 -6.80 -24.57
C TYR A 117 -5.62 -7.14 -26.00
N SER A 118 -4.84 -6.67 -26.98
CA SER A 118 -5.25 -6.69 -28.39
C SER A 118 -4.87 -7.96 -29.16
N ASN A 119 -3.99 -8.78 -28.62
CA ASN A 119 -3.35 -9.91 -29.31
C ASN A 119 -2.56 -9.55 -30.59
N CYS A 120 -2.35 -8.25 -30.86
CA CYS A 120 -1.59 -7.82 -32.02
C CYS A 120 -0.15 -8.27 -31.89
N ASP A 121 0.42 -8.78 -32.97
CA ASP A 121 1.85 -9.00 -33.05
C ASP A 121 2.57 -7.65 -32.95
N TYR A 122 3.77 -7.65 -32.40
CA TYR A 122 4.64 -6.47 -32.41
C TYR A 122 6.07 -6.89 -32.73
N THR A 123 6.88 -5.93 -33.14
CA THR A 123 8.29 -6.17 -33.50
C THR A 123 9.17 -5.13 -32.84
N ILE A 124 10.48 -5.39 -32.79
CA ILE A 124 11.45 -4.39 -32.35
C ILE A 124 11.98 -3.67 -33.60
N LYS A 125 11.79 -2.35 -33.66
CA LYS A 125 12.34 -1.46 -34.69
C LYS A 125 13.07 -0.32 -34.02
N GLU A 126 14.32 -0.08 -34.39
CA GLU A 126 15.13 1.02 -33.86
C GLU A 126 15.07 1.12 -32.32
N LYS A 127 15.22 -0.03 -31.67
CA LYS A 127 15.17 -0.20 -30.20
C LYS A 127 13.81 0.09 -29.54
N LYS A 128 12.77 0.39 -30.30
CA LYS A 128 11.38 0.54 -29.82
C LYS A 128 10.56 -0.69 -30.17
N LEU A 129 9.57 -1.00 -29.35
CA LEU A 129 8.60 -2.05 -29.64
C LEU A 129 7.41 -1.42 -30.38
N VAL A 130 7.16 -1.89 -31.61
CA VAL A 130 6.18 -1.31 -32.54
C VAL A 130 5.10 -2.35 -32.87
N PRO A 131 3.81 -2.08 -32.59
CA PRO A 131 2.71 -2.99 -32.90
C PRO A 131 2.46 -3.10 -34.41
N LEU A 132 2.01 -4.28 -34.84
CA LEU A 132 1.54 -4.57 -36.18
C LEU A 132 0.01 -4.60 -36.16
N HIS A 133 -0.65 -3.44 -36.33
CA HIS A 133 -2.10 -3.30 -36.17
C HIS A 133 -2.92 -4.23 -37.09
N GLU A 134 -2.42 -4.53 -38.28
CA GLU A 134 -3.10 -5.40 -39.25
C GLU A 134 -3.22 -6.85 -38.75
N SER A 135 -2.29 -7.32 -37.91
CA SER A 135 -2.28 -8.71 -37.39
C SER A 135 -3.51 -9.07 -36.55
N CYS A 136 -4.18 -8.06 -36.01
CA CYS A 136 -5.32 -8.18 -35.09
C CYS A 136 -6.52 -7.32 -35.53
N GLY A 137 -6.38 -6.51 -36.57
CA GLY A 137 -7.39 -5.54 -37.01
C GLY A 137 -7.63 -4.38 -36.04
N PHE A 138 -6.58 -3.97 -35.30
CA PHE A 138 -6.64 -2.80 -34.42
C PHE A 138 -6.85 -1.52 -35.23
N LYS A 139 -7.66 -0.61 -34.70
CA LYS A 139 -7.79 0.77 -35.19
C LYS A 139 -7.66 1.71 -34.01
N TYR A 140 -6.89 2.78 -34.17
CA TYR A 140 -6.78 3.78 -33.11
C TYR A 140 -8.11 4.51 -32.93
N ARG A 141 -8.41 4.90 -31.69
CA ARG A 141 -9.66 5.59 -31.33
C ARG A 141 -9.52 7.10 -31.47
N LYS A 142 -8.43 7.66 -30.93
CA LYS A 142 -8.15 9.10 -30.83
C LYS A 142 -6.67 9.42 -31.02
N ASN A 143 -5.77 8.67 -30.40
CA ASN A 143 -4.35 8.98 -30.27
C ASN A 143 -3.49 8.06 -31.15
N LYS A 144 -3.30 8.50 -32.41
CA LYS A 144 -2.48 7.77 -33.39
C LYS A 144 -1.04 7.58 -32.91
N ASN A 145 -0.36 8.63 -32.45
CA ASN A 145 1.05 8.57 -32.04
C ASN A 145 1.28 7.54 -30.92
N ARG A 146 0.39 7.48 -29.93
CA ARG A 146 0.48 6.51 -28.84
C ARG A 146 0.09 5.10 -29.26
N SER A 147 -0.77 4.97 -30.26
CA SER A 147 -1.12 3.67 -30.85
C SER A 147 0.04 3.00 -31.62
N GLU A 148 1.04 3.78 -32.06
CA GLU A 148 2.19 3.31 -32.85
C GLU A 148 3.35 2.75 -32.00
N ARG A 149 3.16 2.63 -30.68
CA ARG A 149 4.16 2.11 -29.75
C ARG A 149 3.56 1.09 -28.78
N ILE A 150 4.39 0.17 -28.32
CA ILE A 150 4.09 -0.68 -27.17
C ILE A 150 4.53 0.05 -25.89
N GLU A 151 3.69 -0.06 -24.87
CA GLU A 151 3.96 0.37 -23.49
C GLU A 151 3.88 -0.85 -22.56
N TRP A 152 4.65 -0.83 -21.47
CA TRP A 152 4.59 -1.84 -20.42
C TRP A 152 3.46 -1.48 -19.46
N GLU A 153 2.35 -2.17 -19.61
CA GLU A 153 1.17 -2.05 -18.77
C GLU A 153 1.42 -2.69 -17.40
N HIS A 154 1.04 -1.96 -16.34
CA HIS A 154 0.90 -2.48 -14.99
C HIS A 154 -0.51 -3.03 -14.83
N VAL A 155 -0.67 -4.36 -14.90
CA VAL A 155 -1.98 -5.02 -14.80
C VAL A 155 -2.72 -4.59 -13.53
N VAL A 156 -2.06 -4.57 -12.38
CA VAL A 156 -2.45 -3.78 -11.21
C VAL A 156 -1.78 -2.41 -11.35
N PRO A 157 -2.52 -1.31 -11.60
CA PRO A 157 -1.93 -0.01 -11.92
C PRO A 157 -0.95 0.49 -10.85
N ALA A 158 0.08 1.23 -11.26
CA ALA A 158 1.00 1.90 -10.31
C ALA A 158 0.27 2.79 -9.32
N TRP A 159 -0.75 3.50 -9.80
CA TRP A 159 -1.65 4.26 -8.97
C TRP A 159 -2.33 3.39 -7.89
N HIS A 160 -2.79 2.18 -8.21
CA HIS A 160 -3.52 1.33 -7.25
C HIS A 160 -2.68 0.95 -6.04
N PHE A 161 -1.39 0.60 -6.23
CA PHE A 161 -0.48 0.28 -5.14
C PHE A 161 0.34 1.47 -4.62
N GLY A 162 0.22 2.64 -5.24
CA GLY A 162 1.01 3.83 -4.95
C GLY A 162 0.23 4.98 -4.31
N HIS A 163 -1.01 5.24 -4.77
CA HIS A 163 -1.72 6.49 -4.48
C HIS A 163 -1.92 6.77 -2.99
N GLN A 164 -2.10 5.75 -2.15
CA GLN A 164 -2.29 5.92 -0.71
C GLN A 164 -0.97 6.15 0.05
N LEU A 165 0.17 5.94 -0.61
CA LEU A 165 1.48 6.12 0.01
C LEU A 165 1.79 7.61 0.14
N ARG A 166 2.42 8.00 1.26
CA ARG A 166 2.87 9.39 1.47
C ARG A 166 3.78 9.90 0.36
N CYS A 167 4.63 9.04 -0.21
CA CYS A 167 5.49 9.43 -1.32
C CYS A 167 4.68 9.88 -2.54
N TRP A 168 3.51 9.26 -2.80
CA TRP A 168 2.66 9.61 -3.92
C TRP A 168 1.97 10.92 -3.61
N GLN A 169 1.37 11.03 -2.42
CA GLN A 169 0.75 12.27 -1.93
C GLN A 169 1.70 13.48 -1.98
N ASN A 170 3.01 13.25 -1.80
CA ASN A 170 4.05 14.28 -1.75
C ASN A 170 4.87 14.43 -3.06
N GLY A 171 4.34 14.01 -4.21
CA GLY A 171 4.97 14.27 -5.52
C GLY A 171 4.85 13.14 -6.54
N GLY A 172 3.78 12.37 -6.45
CA GLY A 172 3.40 11.36 -7.42
C GLY A 172 4.32 10.14 -7.48
N ARG A 173 4.18 9.41 -8.59
CA ARG A 173 4.93 8.20 -8.91
C ARG A 173 6.44 8.43 -8.86
N MET A 174 6.91 9.58 -9.33
CA MET A 174 8.33 9.93 -9.33
C MET A 174 8.92 9.98 -7.92
N THR A 175 8.24 10.65 -6.98
CA THR A 175 8.69 10.69 -5.59
C THR A 175 8.69 9.28 -4.98
N CYS A 176 7.68 8.45 -5.25
CA CYS A 176 7.67 7.07 -4.78
C CYS A 176 8.81 6.23 -5.34
N ARG A 177 9.11 6.36 -6.64
CA ARG A 177 10.23 5.67 -7.27
C ARG A 177 11.56 6.04 -6.62
N ASN A 178 11.74 7.29 -6.20
CA ASN A 178 13.00 7.72 -5.61
C ASN A 178 13.10 7.37 -4.12
N THR A 179 12.00 7.42 -3.38
CA THR A 179 12.03 7.42 -1.90
C THR A 179 11.47 6.17 -1.23
N ASN A 180 10.69 5.34 -1.94
CA ASN A 180 9.99 4.21 -1.33
C ASN A 180 10.44 2.88 -1.96
N SER A 181 11.24 2.11 -1.21
CA SER A 181 11.79 0.82 -1.67
C SER A 181 10.70 -0.23 -1.97
N LYS A 182 9.63 -0.28 -1.18
CA LYS A 182 8.50 -1.20 -1.42
C LYS A 182 7.76 -0.84 -2.71
N PHE A 183 7.53 0.45 -2.95
CA PHE A 183 6.97 0.92 -4.21
C PHE A 183 7.87 0.58 -5.40
N LYS A 184 9.19 0.83 -5.30
CA LYS A 184 10.15 0.43 -6.35
C LYS A 184 10.07 -1.05 -6.67
N GLN A 185 9.93 -1.89 -5.65
CA GLN A 185 9.80 -3.34 -5.81
C GLN A 185 8.48 -3.70 -6.52
N MET A 186 7.35 -3.13 -6.10
CA MET A 186 6.04 -3.35 -6.73
C MET A 186 6.00 -2.87 -8.18
N GLU A 187 6.56 -1.68 -8.44
CA GLU A 187 6.64 -1.07 -9.77
C GLU A 187 7.52 -1.89 -10.73
N ALA A 188 8.63 -2.44 -10.22
CA ALA A 188 9.57 -3.24 -10.99
C ALA A 188 9.17 -4.72 -11.11
N ASP A 189 8.08 -5.17 -10.49
CA ASP A 189 7.70 -6.59 -10.50
C ASP A 189 7.23 -7.05 -11.88
N MET A 190 8.02 -7.89 -12.53
CA MET A 190 7.76 -8.38 -13.89
C MET A 190 6.51 -9.26 -13.99
N HIS A 191 6.02 -9.85 -12.89
CA HIS A 191 4.74 -10.58 -12.89
C HIS A 191 3.54 -9.66 -13.09
N ASN A 192 3.69 -8.36 -12.78
CA ASN A 192 2.68 -7.34 -12.98
C ASN A 192 2.79 -6.59 -14.31
N LEU A 193 3.78 -6.93 -15.15
CA LEU A 193 4.09 -6.21 -16.39
C LEU A 193 3.76 -7.02 -17.64
N VAL A 194 3.05 -6.38 -18.57
CA VAL A 194 2.63 -6.94 -19.86
C VAL A 194 2.75 -5.91 -20.99
N PRO A 195 3.05 -6.31 -22.23
CA PRO A 195 3.12 -5.38 -23.36
C PRO A 195 1.70 -5.01 -23.80
N ALA A 196 1.39 -3.73 -23.94
CA ALA A 196 0.11 -3.24 -24.44
C ALA A 196 0.32 -2.19 -25.54
N ILE A 197 -0.64 -2.05 -26.46
CA ILE A 197 -0.65 -0.91 -27.38
C ILE A 197 -0.82 0.36 -26.53
N GLY A 198 0.03 1.36 -26.75
CA GLY A 198 0.09 2.54 -25.88
C GLY A 198 -1.25 3.28 -25.76
N GLU A 199 -2.03 3.38 -26.84
CA GLU A 199 -3.37 3.99 -26.75
C GLU A 199 -4.31 3.21 -25.82
N ILE A 200 -4.33 1.88 -25.89
CA ILE A 200 -5.15 1.05 -24.97
C ILE A 200 -4.63 1.21 -23.54
N ASN A 201 -3.32 1.20 -23.33
CA ASN A 201 -2.71 1.44 -22.02
C ASN A 201 -3.14 2.79 -21.42
N GLY A 202 -3.10 3.83 -22.25
CA GLY A 202 -3.54 5.18 -21.89
C GLY A 202 -5.01 5.30 -21.56
N ASP A 203 -5.86 4.79 -22.45
CA ASP A 203 -7.30 4.83 -22.25
C ASP A 203 -7.72 3.96 -21.05
N ARG A 204 -7.03 2.84 -20.80
CA ARG A 204 -7.21 2.02 -19.60
C ARG A 204 -6.83 2.78 -18.33
N SER A 205 -5.77 3.59 -18.36
CA SER A 205 -5.36 4.44 -17.23
C SER A 205 -5.28 3.63 -15.92
N ASN A 206 -5.88 4.11 -14.84
CA ASN A 206 -6.03 3.39 -13.58
C ASN A 206 -7.42 2.75 -13.42
N TYR A 207 -8.16 2.54 -14.52
CA TYR A 207 -9.52 2.03 -14.49
C TYR A 207 -9.57 0.59 -13.99
N LYS A 208 -10.59 0.30 -13.20
CA LYS A 208 -10.82 -1.05 -12.67
C LYS A 208 -11.29 -1.96 -13.79
N PHE A 209 -10.88 -3.22 -13.72
CA PHE A 209 -11.50 -4.25 -14.54
C PHE A 209 -12.93 -4.51 -14.09
N ALA A 210 -13.83 -4.66 -15.05
CA ALA A 210 -15.23 -5.00 -14.85
C ALA A 210 -15.84 -5.51 -16.17
N MET A 211 -17.00 -6.16 -16.09
CA MET A 211 -17.85 -6.41 -17.27
C MET A 211 -18.59 -5.11 -17.64
N ILE A 212 -18.68 -4.80 -18.93
CA ILE A 212 -19.30 -3.60 -19.49
C ILE A 212 -20.44 -4.02 -20.44
N GLU A 213 -21.63 -3.49 -20.21
CA GLU A 213 -22.78 -3.76 -21.09
C GLU A 213 -22.69 -2.96 -22.39
N GLY A 214 -23.07 -3.58 -23.51
CA GLY A 214 -23.22 -2.92 -24.81
C GLY A 214 -21.93 -2.85 -25.66
N GLU A 215 -20.80 -3.35 -25.16
CA GLU A 215 -19.54 -3.66 -25.88
C GLU A 215 -19.21 -2.79 -27.11
N LYS A 216 -19.16 -1.46 -26.95
CA LYS A 216 -18.80 -0.59 -28.07
C LYS A 216 -17.34 -0.82 -28.45
N ARG A 217 -17.11 -1.47 -29.59
CA ARG A 217 -15.78 -1.73 -30.15
C ARG A 217 -15.11 -0.43 -30.62
N ALA A 218 -14.36 0.20 -29.71
CA ALA A 218 -13.67 1.47 -29.97
C ALA A 218 -12.34 1.29 -30.73
N TYR A 219 -11.77 0.07 -30.71
CA TYR A 219 -10.42 -0.21 -31.22
C TYR A 219 -10.40 -1.14 -32.44
N GLY A 220 -11.41 -1.05 -33.30
CA GLY A 220 -11.54 -1.91 -34.48
C GLY A 220 -12.06 -3.31 -34.13
N LYS A 221 -11.32 -4.36 -34.52
CA LYS A 221 -11.70 -5.77 -34.24
C LYS A 221 -11.22 -6.28 -32.88
N VAL A 222 -10.50 -5.46 -32.13
CA VAL A 222 -9.95 -5.85 -30.83
C VAL A 222 -11.08 -5.93 -29.80
N ASN A 223 -11.09 -7.04 -29.05
CA ASN A 223 -12.03 -7.27 -27.95
C ASN A 223 -11.50 -6.61 -26.66
N VAL A 224 -11.70 -5.29 -26.55
CA VAL A 224 -11.42 -4.51 -25.34
C VAL A 224 -12.32 -3.28 -25.30
N GLU A 225 -12.98 -3.07 -24.17
CA GLU A 225 -13.92 -1.97 -23.98
C GLU A 225 -13.39 -1.06 -22.87
N ILE A 226 -13.43 0.24 -23.11
CA ILE A 226 -13.11 1.25 -22.11
C ILE A 226 -14.34 2.14 -21.93
N GLU A 227 -14.94 2.08 -20.74
CA GLU A 227 -16.05 2.93 -20.35
C GLU A 227 -15.53 4.09 -19.49
N PHE A 228 -15.20 5.20 -20.15
CA PHE A 228 -14.61 6.39 -19.53
C PHE A 228 -15.52 7.00 -18.46
N ALA A 229 -16.84 6.99 -18.64
CA ALA A 229 -17.76 7.63 -17.70
C ALA A 229 -17.78 6.90 -16.34
N SER A 230 -17.67 5.56 -16.37
CA SER A 230 -17.66 4.74 -15.16
C SER A 230 -16.26 4.27 -14.74
N LYS A 231 -15.21 4.68 -15.47
CA LYS A 231 -13.81 4.33 -15.24
C LYS A 231 -13.61 2.81 -15.14
N LYS A 232 -14.16 2.09 -16.12
CA LYS A 232 -14.09 0.62 -16.22
C LYS A 232 -13.38 0.22 -17.51
N ALA A 233 -12.65 -0.90 -17.44
CA ALA A 233 -12.08 -1.57 -18.59
C ALA A 233 -12.57 -3.03 -18.60
N GLU A 234 -13.02 -3.50 -19.76
CA GLU A 234 -13.32 -4.90 -19.99
C GLU A 234 -12.30 -5.45 -20.98
N PRO A 235 -11.46 -6.41 -20.58
CA PRO A 235 -10.54 -7.10 -21.48
C PRO A 235 -11.26 -8.27 -22.19
N LYS A 236 -10.64 -8.82 -23.24
CA LYS A 236 -11.07 -10.11 -23.79
C LYS A 236 -11.00 -11.22 -22.74
N GLU A 237 -11.88 -12.20 -22.89
CA GLU A 237 -12.07 -13.30 -21.96
C GLU A 237 -10.84 -14.21 -21.87
N SER A 238 -10.06 -14.30 -22.95
CA SER A 238 -8.87 -15.15 -23.03
C SER A 238 -7.67 -14.69 -22.19
N ILE A 239 -7.81 -13.59 -21.44
CA ILE A 239 -6.80 -13.09 -20.49
C ILE A 239 -7.39 -12.78 -19.12
N PHE A 240 -8.65 -13.16 -18.88
CA PHE A 240 -9.30 -13.00 -17.58
C PHE A 240 -8.50 -13.68 -16.47
N GLY A 241 -7.98 -14.87 -16.74
CA GLY A 241 -7.21 -15.65 -15.79
C GLY A 241 -5.85 -15.01 -15.51
N ASP A 242 -5.14 -14.55 -16.55
CA ASP A 242 -3.86 -13.85 -16.43
C ASP A 242 -4.00 -12.64 -15.49
N ILE A 243 -5.05 -11.82 -15.72
CA ILE A 243 -5.34 -10.64 -14.88
C ILE A 243 -5.63 -11.07 -13.44
N ALA A 244 -6.54 -12.03 -13.25
CA ALA A 244 -6.92 -12.49 -11.92
C ALA A 244 -5.72 -13.01 -11.11
N ARG A 245 -4.89 -13.86 -11.72
CA ARG A 245 -3.70 -14.43 -11.07
C ARG A 245 -2.63 -13.39 -10.79
N THR A 246 -2.48 -12.37 -11.62
CA THR A 246 -1.61 -11.23 -11.31
C THR A 246 -2.14 -10.41 -10.13
N TYR A 247 -3.45 -10.14 -10.06
CA TYR A 247 -4.06 -9.46 -8.90
C TYR A 247 -3.88 -10.27 -7.60
N PHE A 248 -4.13 -11.59 -7.62
CA PHE A 248 -3.95 -12.45 -6.45
C PHE A 248 -2.49 -12.51 -5.99
N TYR A 249 -1.56 -12.60 -6.94
CA TYR A 249 -0.12 -12.54 -6.65
C TYR A 249 0.27 -11.22 -5.99
N MET A 250 -0.14 -10.09 -6.57
CA MET A 250 0.19 -8.76 -6.03
C MET A 250 -0.46 -8.54 -4.65
N ARG A 251 -1.67 -9.06 -4.44
CA ARG A 251 -2.35 -9.09 -3.13
C ARG A 251 -1.50 -9.82 -2.11
N ASP A 252 -1.14 -11.08 -2.36
CA ASP A 252 -0.46 -11.91 -1.37
C ASP A 252 0.98 -11.47 -1.12
N ARG A 253 1.70 -11.09 -2.18
CA ARG A 253 3.10 -10.69 -2.08
C ARG A 253 3.30 -9.36 -1.40
N TYR A 254 2.43 -8.38 -1.68
CA TYR A 254 2.62 -7.00 -1.23
C TYR A 254 1.57 -6.52 -0.23
N GLY A 255 0.55 -7.33 0.05
CA GLY A 255 -0.55 -6.99 0.95
C GLY A 255 -1.55 -6.00 0.36
N LEU A 256 -1.70 -5.97 -0.97
CA LEU A 256 -2.66 -5.08 -1.63
C LEU A 256 -4.09 -5.57 -1.37
N ARG A 257 -5.04 -4.66 -1.18
CA ARG A 257 -6.44 -5.04 -0.94
C ARG A 257 -7.19 -5.17 -2.26
N ILE A 258 -7.98 -6.24 -2.37
CA ILE A 258 -8.95 -6.43 -3.45
C ILE A 258 -10.34 -6.29 -2.84
N SER A 259 -11.23 -5.51 -3.48
CA SER A 259 -12.62 -5.39 -3.01
C SER A 259 -13.34 -6.73 -3.14
N LYS A 260 -14.33 -7.02 -2.27
CA LYS A 260 -15.08 -8.28 -2.34
C LYS A 260 -15.74 -8.53 -3.70
N THR A 261 -16.18 -7.47 -4.37
CA THR A 261 -16.76 -7.53 -5.71
C THR A 261 -15.72 -7.95 -6.75
N GLN A 262 -14.56 -7.29 -6.76
CA GLN A 262 -13.46 -7.65 -7.66
C GLN A 262 -12.89 -9.03 -7.33
N GLU A 263 -12.81 -9.41 -6.06
CA GLU A 263 -12.32 -10.72 -5.65
C GLU A 263 -13.21 -11.83 -6.22
N LYS A 264 -14.53 -11.72 -6.08
CA LYS A 264 -15.47 -12.68 -6.68
C LYS A 264 -15.33 -12.76 -8.20
N MET A 265 -15.19 -11.61 -8.85
CA MET A 265 -15.00 -11.54 -10.30
C MET A 265 -13.68 -12.21 -10.71
N PHE A 266 -12.57 -11.89 -10.05
CA PHE A 266 -11.26 -12.49 -10.33
C PHE A 266 -11.23 -13.98 -10.02
N ILE A 267 -11.93 -14.46 -8.99
CA ILE A 267 -12.07 -15.89 -8.74
C ILE A 267 -12.77 -16.56 -9.93
N ALA A 268 -13.88 -15.99 -10.38
CA ALA A 268 -14.62 -16.49 -11.53
C ALA A 268 -13.73 -16.49 -12.79
N TRP A 269 -13.01 -15.40 -13.03
CA TRP A 269 -12.07 -15.23 -14.14
C TRP A 269 -10.92 -16.26 -14.12
N ASN A 270 -10.26 -16.48 -12.97
CA ASN A 270 -9.25 -17.52 -12.80
C ASN A 270 -9.79 -18.93 -13.11
N ASN A 271 -11.04 -19.18 -12.74
CA ASN A 271 -11.67 -20.49 -12.94
C ASN A 271 -12.16 -20.71 -14.37
N MET A 272 -12.51 -19.63 -15.08
CA MET A 272 -12.95 -19.62 -16.48
C MET A 272 -11.77 -19.69 -17.46
N ASP A 273 -10.64 -19.09 -17.12
CA ASP A 273 -9.43 -19.03 -17.97
C ASP A 273 -8.21 -19.64 -17.25
N PRO A 274 -7.98 -20.96 -17.41
CA PRO A 274 -6.86 -21.67 -16.79
C PRO A 274 -5.49 -21.21 -17.26
N ALA A 275 -4.49 -21.34 -16.38
CA ALA A 275 -3.11 -20.95 -16.70
C ALA A 275 -2.57 -21.67 -17.94
N ASN A 276 -2.28 -20.90 -18.98
CA ASN A 276 -1.90 -21.41 -20.29
C ASN A 276 -0.38 -21.65 -20.41
N ARG A 277 0.06 -22.24 -21.54
CA ARG A 277 1.49 -22.55 -21.75
C ARG A 277 2.39 -21.31 -21.75
N TRP A 278 1.93 -20.22 -22.34
CA TRP A 278 2.72 -19.00 -22.40
C TRP A 278 2.87 -18.38 -21.01
N GLU A 279 1.78 -18.30 -20.25
CA GLU A 279 1.79 -17.73 -18.91
C GLU A 279 2.72 -18.52 -17.96
N LYS A 280 2.70 -19.86 -18.03
CA LYS A 280 3.64 -20.73 -17.31
C LYS A 280 5.10 -20.48 -17.72
N LYS A 281 5.36 -20.34 -19.03
CA LYS A 281 6.70 -20.04 -19.55
C LYS A 281 7.18 -18.66 -19.09
N LYS A 282 6.33 -17.63 -19.18
CA LYS A 282 6.60 -16.28 -18.69
C LYS A 282 6.95 -16.32 -17.19
N ASN A 283 6.14 -17.00 -16.39
CA ASN A 283 6.35 -17.14 -14.95
C ASN A 283 7.71 -17.78 -14.62
N GLN A 284 8.10 -18.84 -15.35
CA GLN A 284 9.43 -19.47 -15.20
C GLN A 284 10.57 -18.51 -15.56
N LEU A 285 10.49 -17.84 -16.72
CA LEU A 285 11.53 -16.90 -17.16
C LEU A 285 11.66 -15.73 -16.17
N ILE A 286 10.56 -15.24 -15.62
CA ILE A 286 10.59 -14.21 -14.59
C ILE A 286 11.19 -14.75 -13.29
N LYS A 287 10.88 -15.98 -12.86
CA LYS A 287 11.50 -16.62 -11.69
C LYS A 287 13.02 -16.66 -11.82
N GLU A 288 13.54 -17.03 -13.00
CA GLU A 288 14.97 -17.08 -13.27
C GLU A 288 15.64 -15.69 -13.23
N LEU A 289 14.92 -14.64 -13.62
CA LEU A 289 15.47 -13.27 -13.70
C LEU A 289 15.27 -12.42 -12.43
N GLN A 290 14.13 -12.57 -11.77
CA GLN A 290 13.68 -11.80 -10.60
C GLN A 290 13.93 -12.54 -9.27
N GLY A 291 13.95 -13.87 -9.32
CA GLY A 291 14.13 -14.75 -8.16
C GLY A 291 12.82 -15.24 -7.52
N ASP A 292 11.67 -14.81 -8.01
CA ASP A 292 10.37 -15.16 -7.45
C ASP A 292 9.35 -15.58 -8.50
N GLU A 293 8.38 -16.39 -8.05
CA GLU A 293 7.36 -16.96 -8.90
C GLU A 293 5.96 -16.56 -8.45
N ASN A 294 5.04 -16.51 -9.41
CA ASN A 294 3.63 -16.43 -9.14
C ASN A 294 3.07 -17.85 -8.92
N LEU A 295 2.82 -18.20 -7.65
CA LEU A 295 2.30 -19.51 -7.26
C LEU A 295 0.89 -19.79 -7.79
N TYR A 296 0.11 -18.76 -8.12
CA TYR A 296 -1.20 -18.93 -8.76
C TYR A 296 -1.09 -19.46 -10.20
N ILE A 297 0.08 -19.32 -10.82
CA ILE A 297 0.41 -19.89 -12.14
C ILE A 297 1.08 -21.26 -11.98
N THR A 298 2.11 -21.36 -11.12
CA THR A 298 2.85 -22.62 -10.91
C THR A 298 1.93 -23.72 -10.40
N ASN A 299 1.11 -23.42 -9.39
CA ASN A 299 0.21 -24.35 -8.73
C ASN A 299 -1.25 -24.02 -9.08
N TYR A 300 -1.51 -23.81 -10.38
CA TYR A 300 -2.85 -23.45 -10.84
C TYR A 300 -3.90 -24.43 -10.31
N LYS A 301 -4.94 -23.86 -9.72
CA LYS A 301 -6.15 -24.56 -9.30
C LYS A 301 -7.34 -23.64 -9.43
N LYS A 302 -8.52 -24.24 -9.54
CA LYS A 302 -9.76 -23.52 -9.32
C LYS A 302 -9.85 -23.11 -7.85
N ILE A 303 -10.41 -21.94 -7.62
CA ILE A 303 -10.51 -21.31 -6.30
C ILE A 303 -12.01 -21.11 -6.02
N ASP A 304 -12.49 -21.56 -4.86
CA ASP A 304 -13.87 -21.28 -4.44
C ASP A 304 -13.93 -20.00 -3.59
N GLN A 305 -12.94 -19.82 -2.72
CA GLN A 305 -12.74 -18.65 -1.90
C GLN A 305 -11.26 -18.35 -1.79
N LEU A 306 -10.90 -17.07 -1.83
CA LEU A 306 -9.53 -16.64 -1.66
C LEU A 306 -9.23 -16.66 -0.15
N GLY A 307 -8.24 -17.43 0.27
CA GLY A 307 -7.87 -17.56 1.68
C GLY A 307 -7.45 -16.23 2.32
N ALA A 308 -7.42 -16.18 3.65
CA ALA A 308 -6.79 -15.08 4.39
C ALA A 308 -5.31 -14.96 3.99
N MET A 309 -4.79 -13.74 3.90
CA MET A 309 -3.36 -13.51 3.62
C MET A 309 -2.50 -14.24 4.68
N THR A 310 -1.64 -15.16 4.24
CA THR A 310 -0.73 -15.94 5.10
C THR A 310 0.60 -15.21 5.31
N GLU A 311 1.08 -15.15 6.55
CA GLU A 311 2.27 -14.39 7.03
C GLU A 311 3.66 -14.96 6.63
N GLU A 312 3.77 -16.00 5.81
CA GLU A 312 5.04 -16.73 5.63
C GLU A 312 5.82 -16.39 4.34
N ILE A 313 6.72 -15.39 4.42
CA ILE A 313 8.04 -15.39 3.76
C ILE A 313 9.06 -14.66 4.67
N ALA A 314 9.59 -15.37 5.67
CA ALA A 314 10.68 -14.90 6.53
C ALA A 314 11.99 -15.61 6.16
N SER A 315 12.66 -15.16 5.09
CA SER A 315 14.08 -15.46 4.80
C SER A 315 14.93 -14.19 4.75
N THR A 316 14.68 -13.28 5.69
CA THR A 316 15.22 -11.91 5.65
C THR A 316 16.41 -11.71 6.60
N ASP A 317 16.50 -12.35 7.77
CA ASP A 317 17.47 -11.90 8.80
C ASP A 317 18.94 -12.18 8.45
N TYR A 318 19.32 -13.36 7.93
CA TYR A 318 20.73 -13.63 7.57
C TYR A 318 21.21 -12.76 6.39
N GLU A 319 20.44 -12.75 5.29
CA GLU A 319 20.80 -11.99 4.10
C GLU A 319 20.70 -10.48 4.34
N ASN A 320 19.76 -10.00 5.17
CA ASN A 320 19.69 -8.59 5.54
C ASN A 320 20.89 -8.19 6.41
N ILE A 321 21.29 -8.99 7.41
CA ILE A 321 22.48 -8.68 8.24
C ILE A 321 23.73 -8.70 7.36
N LYS A 322 23.85 -9.67 6.45
CA LYS A 322 24.99 -9.78 5.54
C LYS A 322 25.06 -8.59 4.57
N LEU A 323 23.93 -8.18 4.00
CA LEU A 323 23.81 -7.00 3.12
C LEU A 323 24.10 -5.71 3.89
N GLU A 324 23.54 -5.54 5.09
CA GLU A 324 23.76 -4.38 5.97
C GLU A 324 25.25 -4.25 6.34
N LEU A 325 25.91 -5.36 6.70
CA LEU A 325 27.34 -5.37 7.03
C LEU A 325 28.21 -5.08 5.80
N ALA A 326 27.86 -5.64 4.64
CA ALA A 326 28.56 -5.39 3.39
C ALA A 326 28.48 -3.92 2.97
N GLU A 327 27.30 -3.31 3.10
CA GLU A 327 27.08 -1.89 2.80
C GLU A 327 27.80 -0.98 3.81
N LYS A 328 27.67 -1.28 5.11
CA LYS A 328 28.22 -0.46 6.19
C LYS A 328 29.74 -0.48 6.27
N TYR A 329 30.37 -1.63 5.98
CA TYR A 329 31.81 -1.82 6.09
C TYR A 329 32.49 -2.05 4.72
N GLY A 330 31.81 -1.74 3.62
CA GLY A 330 32.32 -1.89 2.25
C GLY A 330 33.71 -1.29 2.06
N PHE A 331 33.94 -0.10 2.61
CA PHE A 331 35.22 0.61 2.56
C PHE A 331 36.40 -0.14 3.21
N ILE A 332 36.12 -1.08 4.13
CA ILE A 332 37.12 -1.96 4.76
C ILE A 332 37.37 -3.16 3.86
N PHE A 333 36.30 -3.75 3.33
CA PHE A 333 36.36 -4.93 2.47
C PHE A 333 37.05 -4.65 1.14
N GLU A 334 36.94 -3.44 0.60
CA GLU A 334 37.63 -2.99 -0.61
C GLU A 334 39.16 -2.94 -0.48
N LYS A 335 39.69 -2.90 0.77
CA LYS A 335 41.14 -2.92 1.05
C LYS A 335 41.69 -4.33 1.27
N LEU A 336 40.84 -5.36 1.20
CA LEU A 336 41.18 -6.76 1.40
C LEU A 336 41.07 -7.54 0.09
N SER A 337 41.79 -8.65 -0.03
CA SER A 337 41.58 -9.56 -1.16
C SER A 337 40.17 -10.17 -1.08
N ALA A 338 39.54 -10.46 -2.23
CA ALA A 338 38.17 -10.97 -2.28
C ALA A 338 37.91 -12.20 -1.36
N PRO A 339 38.83 -13.18 -1.23
CA PRO A 339 38.65 -14.29 -0.30
C PRO A 339 38.65 -13.85 1.18
N LEU A 340 39.50 -12.89 1.54
CA LEU A 340 39.60 -12.36 2.90
C LEU A 340 38.39 -11.47 3.25
N ALA A 341 37.94 -10.65 2.31
CA ALA A 341 36.72 -9.84 2.45
C ALA A 341 35.48 -10.73 2.64
N GLY A 342 35.33 -11.78 1.82
CA GLY A 342 34.24 -12.74 1.94
C GLY A 342 34.27 -13.51 3.25
N GLY A 343 35.45 -14.00 3.67
CA GLY A 343 35.62 -14.70 4.94
C GLY A 343 35.31 -13.81 6.15
N LEU A 344 35.81 -12.57 6.15
CA LEU A 344 35.58 -11.61 7.22
C LEU A 344 34.11 -11.20 7.33
N LEU A 345 33.43 -10.98 6.20
CA LEU A 345 32.00 -10.63 6.17
C LEU A 345 31.12 -11.75 6.74
N VAL A 346 31.42 -13.02 6.41
CA VAL A 346 30.70 -14.17 6.97
C VAL A 346 30.95 -14.29 8.47
N ILE A 347 32.20 -14.14 8.92
CA ILE A 347 32.55 -14.16 10.34
C ILE A 347 31.85 -13.04 11.10
N MET A 348 31.81 -11.83 10.54
CA MET A 348 31.10 -10.69 11.13
C MET A 348 29.59 -10.93 11.19
N THR A 349 29.00 -11.51 10.14
CA THR A 349 27.57 -11.86 10.10
C THR A 349 27.24 -12.90 11.17
N LEU A 350 28.05 -13.97 11.27
CA LEU A 350 27.90 -15.02 12.28
C LEU A 350 28.17 -14.50 13.69
N PHE A 351 29.13 -13.58 13.87
CA PHE A 351 29.42 -12.95 15.16
C PHE A 351 28.29 -12.03 15.62
N VAL A 352 27.70 -11.25 14.71
CA VAL A 352 26.52 -10.41 15.00
C VAL A 352 25.33 -11.30 15.36
N MET A 353 25.10 -12.40 14.64
CA MET A 353 24.06 -13.36 14.98
C MET A 353 24.32 -14.06 16.31
N TYR A 354 25.56 -14.50 16.57
CA TYR A 354 25.97 -15.11 17.83
C TYR A 354 25.83 -14.13 19.00
N ARG A 355 26.20 -12.86 18.82
CA ARG A 355 26.03 -11.81 19.84
C ARG A 355 24.56 -11.49 20.06
N ARG A 356 23.72 -11.47 19.01
CA ARG A 356 22.26 -11.32 19.13
C ARG A 356 21.65 -12.49 19.93
N LYS A 357 22.10 -13.72 19.68
CA LYS A 357 21.66 -14.95 20.38
C LYS A 357 22.21 -15.06 21.80
N LYS A 358 23.45 -14.63 22.05
CA LYS A 358 24.07 -14.55 23.38
C LYS A 358 23.42 -13.46 24.21
N ASN A 359 23.13 -12.29 23.63
CA ASN A 359 22.39 -11.24 24.32
C ASN A 359 20.96 -11.67 24.65
N GLN A 360 20.30 -12.48 23.81
CA GLN A 360 19.03 -13.12 24.16
C GLN A 360 19.16 -14.11 25.32
N ARG A 361 20.24 -14.91 25.40
CA ARG A 361 20.48 -15.82 26.53
C ARG A 361 20.82 -15.09 27.83
N VAL A 362 21.59 -14.01 27.74
CA VAL A 362 21.94 -13.13 28.86
C VAL A 362 20.74 -12.30 29.33
N GLU A 363 19.83 -11.92 28.44
CA GLU A 363 18.54 -11.29 28.78
C GLU A 363 17.63 -12.28 29.54
N VAL A 364 17.60 -13.56 29.15
CA VAL A 364 16.85 -14.63 29.84
C VAL A 364 17.45 -15.01 31.21
N GLU A 365 18.77 -14.93 31.39
CA GLU A 365 19.41 -15.15 32.70
C GLU A 365 19.30 -13.93 33.63
N LYS A 366 19.29 -12.71 33.09
CA LYS A 366 19.10 -11.47 33.87
C LYS A 366 17.66 -11.31 34.40
N GLU A 367 16.65 -11.82 33.68
CA GLU A 367 15.25 -11.83 34.15
C GLU A 367 15.00 -12.71 35.39
N LYS A 368 15.93 -13.60 35.77
CA LYS A 368 15.80 -14.45 36.96
C LYS A 368 16.32 -13.84 38.26
N VAL A 369 17.12 -12.76 38.21
CA VAL A 369 17.90 -12.31 39.39
C VAL A 369 17.45 -10.95 39.94
N GLU A 370 16.87 -10.03 39.15
CA GLU A 370 16.48 -8.70 39.67
C GLU A 370 14.95 -8.61 39.89
N LYS A 371 14.51 -9.20 41.01
CA LYS A 371 13.39 -8.67 41.80
C LYS A 371 14.01 -7.82 42.91
N GLU A 372 13.96 -6.49 42.80
CA GLU A 372 13.82 -5.47 43.86
C GLU A 372 14.14 -4.05 43.29
N GLU A 373 13.22 -3.10 43.54
CA GLU A 373 12.93 -1.73 43.02
C GLU A 373 14.04 -0.64 42.95
N PRO A 374 13.74 0.61 42.48
CA PRO A 374 12.99 1.06 41.30
C PRO A 374 13.77 2.14 40.48
N MET A 375 13.50 2.27 39.18
CA MET A 375 13.97 3.43 38.38
C MET A 375 12.76 4.05 37.67
N HIS A 376 12.40 5.28 38.07
CA HIS A 376 11.24 6.04 37.60
C HIS A 376 11.03 5.93 36.08
N THR A 377 10.01 5.15 35.70
CA THR A 377 9.46 5.18 34.35
C THR A 377 8.64 6.47 34.23
N LYS A 378 9.06 7.37 33.32
CA LYS A 378 8.30 8.58 33.02
C LYS A 378 6.94 8.18 32.43
N SER A 379 5.87 8.59 33.10
CA SER A 379 4.49 8.41 32.63
C SER A 379 4.05 9.56 31.74
N PHE A 380 3.14 9.27 30.82
CA PHE A 380 2.65 10.20 29.82
C PHE A 380 1.13 10.31 29.85
N GLN A 381 0.62 11.48 29.48
CA GLN A 381 -0.78 11.72 29.20
C GLN A 381 -0.96 12.09 27.73
N PHE A 382 -1.99 11.53 27.11
CA PHE A 382 -2.37 11.81 25.72
C PHE A 382 -3.56 12.76 25.70
N ILE A 383 -3.31 14.06 25.53
CA ILE A 383 -4.33 15.10 25.56
C ILE A 383 -4.79 15.39 24.12
N SER A 384 -6.10 15.31 23.87
CA SER A 384 -6.65 15.57 22.55
C SER A 384 -6.51 17.03 22.14
N LYS A 385 -6.32 17.32 20.86
CA LYS A 385 -6.37 18.69 20.34
C LYS A 385 -7.78 19.30 20.37
N LEU A 386 -8.83 18.49 20.49
CA LEU A 386 -10.22 18.95 20.58
C LEU A 386 -10.56 19.73 21.87
N GLY A 387 -9.68 19.69 22.88
CA GLY A 387 -9.86 20.35 24.17
C GLY A 387 -9.08 19.64 25.28
N ASP A 388 -9.24 20.08 26.53
CA ASP A 388 -8.52 19.52 27.68
C ASP A 388 -9.10 18.17 28.14
N VAL A 389 -9.11 17.19 27.24
CA VAL A 389 -9.53 15.81 27.49
C VAL A 389 -8.40 14.85 27.14
N ALA A 390 -8.18 13.85 27.97
CA ALA A 390 -7.11 12.88 27.84
C ALA A 390 -7.63 11.45 27.67
N ILE A 391 -6.83 10.58 27.06
CA ILE A 391 -7.10 9.13 27.01
C ILE A 391 -7.09 8.58 28.44
N SER A 392 -8.15 7.88 28.81
CA SER A 392 -8.34 7.26 30.12
C SER A 392 -8.94 5.86 30.01
N ILE A 393 -8.99 5.15 31.14
CA ILE A 393 -9.74 3.91 31.30
C ILE A 393 -10.84 4.12 32.35
N ASN A 394 -12.02 3.53 32.12
CA ASN A 394 -13.11 3.55 33.10
C ASN A 394 -13.07 2.33 34.03
N ASP A 395 -14.00 2.26 34.97
CA ASP A 395 -14.13 1.16 35.95
C ASP A 395 -14.35 -0.24 35.33
N THR A 396 -14.62 -0.31 34.03
CA THR A 396 -14.80 -1.55 33.26
C THR A 396 -13.62 -1.85 32.32
N ASP A 397 -12.47 -1.19 32.52
CA ASP A 397 -11.28 -1.26 31.66
C ASP A 397 -11.52 -0.86 30.19
N GLU A 398 -12.56 -0.07 29.90
CA GLU A 398 -12.79 0.45 28.56
C GLU A 398 -11.99 1.72 28.31
N ILE A 399 -11.36 1.82 27.13
CA ILE A 399 -10.62 3.02 26.72
C ILE A 399 -11.61 4.11 26.30
N ILE A 400 -11.51 5.23 26.99
CA ILE A 400 -12.34 6.42 26.82
C ILE A 400 -11.45 7.68 26.76
N ILE A 401 -12.09 8.83 26.54
CA ILE A 401 -11.54 10.12 26.92
C ILE A 401 -12.36 10.72 28.06
N GLU A 402 -11.69 11.51 28.89
CA GLU A 402 -12.31 12.31 29.93
C GLU A 402 -11.47 13.57 30.19
N LYS A 403 -11.97 14.51 30.96
CA LYS A 403 -11.23 15.73 31.31
C LYS A 403 -9.82 15.41 31.81
N SER A 404 -8.82 16.10 31.26
CA SER A 404 -7.42 15.86 31.60
C SER A 404 -7.14 16.20 33.06
N ASP A 405 -6.65 15.24 33.82
CA ASP A 405 -6.20 15.40 35.20
C ASP A 405 -4.88 14.64 35.38
N LYS A 406 -3.82 15.36 35.71
CA LYS A 406 -2.47 14.80 35.90
C LYS A 406 -2.38 13.90 37.13
N ASN A 407 -3.31 14.03 38.08
CA ASN A 407 -3.35 13.17 39.27
C ASN A 407 -4.15 11.89 39.05
N ASN A 408 -4.79 11.73 37.89
CA ASN A 408 -5.62 10.57 37.61
C ASN A 408 -4.79 9.46 36.96
N LEU A 409 -4.53 8.40 37.74
CA LEU A 409 -3.74 7.23 37.31
C LEU A 409 -4.34 6.50 36.10
N ASN A 410 -5.65 6.61 35.85
CA ASN A 410 -6.27 6.02 34.67
C ASN A 410 -5.87 6.73 33.37
N GLN A 411 -5.30 7.94 33.47
CA GLN A 411 -4.79 8.76 32.37
C GLN A 411 -3.26 8.68 32.23
N CYS A 412 -2.60 7.86 33.07
CA CYS A 412 -1.16 7.68 33.06
C CYS A 412 -0.76 6.47 32.20
N TRP A 413 0.08 6.73 31.20
CA TRP A 413 0.49 5.76 30.20
C TRP A 413 2.01 5.65 30.10
N LEU A 414 2.51 4.43 30.10
CA LEU A 414 3.90 4.08 29.88
C LEU A 414 4.11 3.73 28.41
N LEU A 415 5.18 4.27 27.81
CA LEU A 415 5.59 3.90 26.46
C LEU A 415 6.70 2.86 26.52
N SER A 416 6.32 1.58 26.51
CA SER A 416 7.27 0.46 26.53
C SER A 416 7.65 0.04 25.11
N LYS A 417 8.94 -0.18 24.83
CA LYS A 417 9.41 -0.52 23.47
C LYS A 417 8.76 -1.82 22.99
N ALA A 418 8.31 -1.83 21.74
CA ALA A 418 7.67 -3.00 21.16
C ALA A 418 8.65 -4.02 20.57
N ASN A 419 9.78 -3.56 20.04
CA ASN A 419 10.82 -4.39 19.45
C ASN A 419 12.21 -3.72 19.52
N LYS A 420 13.25 -4.30 18.90
CA LYS A 420 14.62 -3.74 18.88
C LYS A 420 14.80 -2.55 17.91
N SER A 421 13.84 -2.30 17.00
CA SER A 421 13.74 -1.06 16.22
C SER A 421 13.09 0.02 17.09
N LYS A 422 13.62 1.24 17.08
CA LYS A 422 13.15 2.34 17.94
C LYS A 422 11.82 2.96 17.48
N GLU A 423 11.20 2.43 16.44
CA GLU A 423 10.08 3.09 15.74
C GLU A 423 8.70 2.82 16.36
N TYR A 424 8.52 1.71 17.08
CA TYR A 424 7.22 1.31 17.64
C TYR A 424 7.28 1.02 19.14
N PHE A 425 6.19 1.31 19.84
CA PHE A 425 6.01 1.14 21.28
C PHE A 425 4.61 0.61 21.59
N PHE A 426 4.46 -0.01 22.76
CA PHE A 426 3.18 -0.25 23.40
C PHE A 426 2.79 0.98 24.21
N ILE A 427 1.49 1.28 24.24
CA ILE A 427 0.92 2.29 25.13
C ILE A 427 0.28 1.51 26.27
N GLU A 428 0.94 1.47 27.41
CA GLU A 428 0.59 0.64 28.56
C GLU A 428 -0.01 1.49 29.65
N ASN A 429 -1.18 1.13 30.16
CA ASN A 429 -1.80 1.85 31.26
C ASN A 429 -1.10 1.50 32.58
N GLU A 430 -0.73 2.50 33.36
CA GLU A 430 0.05 2.32 34.60
C GLU A 430 -0.74 1.56 35.69
N ALA A 431 -2.05 1.79 35.79
CA ALA A 431 -2.89 1.15 36.80
C ALA A 431 -3.14 -0.34 36.53
N THR A 432 -3.20 -0.75 35.26
CA THR A 432 -3.61 -2.12 34.87
C THR A 432 -2.50 -2.97 34.26
N GLY A 433 -1.39 -2.37 33.79
CA GLY A 433 -0.33 -3.05 33.04
C GLY A 433 -0.77 -3.60 31.68
N LYS A 434 -1.99 -3.24 31.23
CA LYS A 434 -2.54 -3.63 29.93
C LYS A 434 -2.23 -2.57 28.87
N VAL A 435 -2.22 -2.98 27.61
CA VAL A 435 -1.85 -2.14 26.48
C VAL A 435 -3.05 -1.77 25.61
N ILE A 436 -2.98 -0.61 24.97
CA ILE A 436 -3.94 -0.19 23.95
C ILE A 436 -3.82 -1.11 22.72
N GLU A 437 -4.94 -1.67 22.29
CA GLU A 437 -5.06 -2.63 21.20
C GLU A 437 -6.20 -2.23 20.24
N ILE A 438 -6.00 -2.45 18.95
CA ILE A 438 -7.11 -2.54 17.99
C ILE A 438 -7.78 -3.91 18.15
N SER A 439 -9.03 -3.90 18.61
CA SER A 439 -9.82 -5.12 18.87
C SER A 439 -9.84 -6.04 17.66
N GLU A 440 -9.58 -7.33 17.90
CA GLU A 440 -9.65 -8.40 16.89
C GLU A 440 -8.73 -8.17 15.67
N ALA A 441 -7.68 -7.35 15.83
CA ALA A 441 -6.85 -6.90 14.72
C ALA A 441 -7.72 -6.35 13.55
N ASN A 442 -8.80 -5.64 13.89
CA ASN A 442 -9.73 -5.12 12.90
C ASN A 442 -9.15 -3.88 12.21
N SER A 443 -8.75 -4.01 10.94
CA SER A 443 -8.14 -2.92 10.17
C SER A 443 -9.14 -1.96 9.50
N ASN A 444 -10.42 -2.01 9.87
CA ASN A 444 -11.45 -1.12 9.34
C ASN A 444 -11.55 0.17 10.18
N ASP A 445 -12.06 1.24 9.56
CA ASP A 445 -12.37 2.47 10.29
C ASP A 445 -13.47 2.25 11.32
N GLY A 446 -13.31 2.91 12.46
CA GLY A 446 -14.20 2.75 13.60
C GLY A 446 -13.93 1.49 14.40
N ALA A 447 -12.87 0.72 14.08
CA ALA A 447 -12.48 -0.43 14.87
C ALA A 447 -12.24 -0.02 16.33
N ARG A 448 -12.75 -0.83 17.25
CA ARG A 448 -12.72 -0.52 18.67
C ARG A 448 -11.29 -0.51 19.17
N ILE A 449 -10.94 0.57 19.88
CA ILE A 449 -9.73 0.62 20.68
C ILE A 449 -10.08 0.03 22.05
N ILE A 450 -9.37 -1.03 22.43
CA ILE A 450 -9.61 -1.78 23.66
C ILE A 450 -8.33 -1.88 24.47
N LEU A 451 -8.48 -2.16 25.76
CA LEU A 451 -7.37 -2.42 26.65
C LEU A 451 -7.19 -3.94 26.81
N ASN A 452 -5.99 -4.46 26.57
CA ASN A 452 -5.76 -5.91 26.61
C ASN A 452 -4.38 -6.29 27.15
N LYS A 453 -4.20 -7.56 27.53
CA LYS A 453 -2.89 -8.07 27.94
C LYS A 453 -1.89 -7.97 26.79
N LYS A 454 -0.70 -7.48 27.09
CA LYS A 454 0.43 -7.42 26.15
C LYS A 454 0.77 -8.83 25.65
N LYS A 455 0.73 -9.00 24.33
CA LYS A 455 1.04 -10.27 23.65
C LYS A 455 2.53 -10.30 23.28
N SER A 456 3.16 -11.47 23.42
CA SER A 456 4.58 -11.67 23.10
C SER A 456 4.83 -12.00 21.62
N ARG A 457 3.78 -12.34 20.87
CA ARG A 457 3.78 -12.62 19.43
C ARG A 457 2.49 -12.13 18.79
N ASN A 458 2.48 -11.96 17.47
CA ASN A 458 1.33 -11.52 16.67
C ASN A 458 0.64 -10.29 17.28
N ASN A 459 1.45 -9.31 17.68
CA ASN A 459 1.06 -8.19 18.52
C ASN A 459 1.08 -6.84 17.78
N ASP A 460 1.19 -6.84 16.44
CA ASP A 460 1.22 -5.64 15.62
C ASP A 460 0.00 -4.71 15.85
N HIS A 461 -1.15 -5.27 16.22
CA HIS A 461 -2.36 -4.51 16.56
C HIS A 461 -2.33 -3.88 17.97
N GLN A 462 -1.28 -4.12 18.74
CA GLN A 462 -0.97 -3.50 20.03
C GLN A 462 0.23 -2.53 19.92
N GLU A 463 0.87 -2.44 18.75
CA GLU A 463 2.04 -1.60 18.52
C GLU A 463 1.65 -0.27 17.85
N TRP A 464 2.23 0.81 18.37
CA TRP A 464 1.94 2.18 17.98
C TRP A 464 3.22 2.95 17.68
N SER A 465 3.14 3.96 16.82
CA SER A 465 4.21 4.93 16.55
C SER A 465 3.67 6.36 16.58
N PHE A 466 4.57 7.34 16.60
CA PHE A 466 4.20 8.74 16.45
C PHE A 466 4.53 9.25 15.06
N GLU A 467 3.59 10.00 14.50
CA GLU A 467 3.81 10.80 13.31
C GLU A 467 3.52 12.27 13.65
N SER A 468 4.41 13.18 13.23
CA SER A 468 4.20 14.62 13.46
C SER A 468 2.90 15.12 12.81
N SER A 469 2.20 16.00 13.52
CA SER A 469 1.17 16.84 12.93
C SER A 469 1.79 18.08 12.26
N ASN A 470 1.03 18.70 11.33
CA ASN A 470 1.31 20.02 10.81
C ASN A 470 1.22 21.10 11.91
N ASP A 471 0.43 20.86 12.95
CA ASP A 471 0.35 21.72 14.12
C ASP A 471 1.46 21.38 15.12
N LYS A 472 2.32 22.37 15.38
CA LYS A 472 3.47 22.22 16.27
C LYS A 472 3.01 21.75 17.66
N GLY A 473 3.64 20.69 18.15
CA GLY A 473 3.37 20.13 19.48
C GLY A 473 2.30 19.03 19.51
N TYR A 474 1.69 18.69 18.37
CA TYR A 474 0.75 17.58 18.25
C TYR A 474 1.32 16.43 17.40
N VAL A 475 0.88 15.22 17.70
CA VAL A 475 1.22 14.00 16.96
C VAL A 475 -0.04 13.22 16.61
N PHE A 476 0.07 12.39 15.59
CA PHE A 476 -0.84 11.28 15.35
C PHE A 476 -0.26 10.03 16.02
N VAL A 477 -1.08 9.30 16.75
CA VAL A 477 -0.72 7.99 17.32
C VAL A 477 -1.15 6.92 16.32
N VAL A 478 -0.18 6.36 15.58
CA VAL A 478 -0.40 5.51 14.41
C VAL A 478 -0.24 4.05 14.77
N SER A 479 -1.19 3.20 14.40
CA SER A 479 -1.09 1.75 14.58
C SER A 479 -0.15 1.12 13.55
N LYS A 480 0.73 0.21 13.99
CA LYS A 480 1.55 -0.62 13.09
C LYS A 480 0.72 -1.55 12.22
N TRP A 481 -0.36 -2.11 12.77
CA TRP A 481 -1.21 -3.09 12.09
C TRP A 481 -2.03 -2.50 10.94
N ALA A 482 -2.76 -1.41 11.21
CA ALA A 482 -3.73 -0.87 10.27
C ALA A 482 -3.28 0.43 9.58
N PHE A 483 -2.19 1.05 10.06
CA PHE A 483 -1.77 2.43 9.71
C PHE A 483 -2.84 3.52 9.99
N ASN A 484 -3.91 3.14 10.68
CA ASN A 484 -4.92 4.02 11.22
C ASN A 484 -4.40 4.72 12.49
N VAL A 485 -5.03 5.83 12.85
CA VAL A 485 -4.68 6.66 14.01
C VAL A 485 -5.71 6.53 15.12
N LEU A 486 -5.31 6.82 16.37
CA LEU A 486 -6.25 7.00 17.47
C LEU A 486 -7.14 8.22 17.20
N ASP A 487 -8.45 7.98 17.16
CA ASP A 487 -9.48 8.96 16.81
C ASP A 487 -10.51 9.05 17.94
N VAL A 488 -10.76 10.28 18.41
CA VAL A 488 -11.88 10.58 19.31
C VAL A 488 -13.17 10.50 18.51
N LYS A 489 -13.99 9.50 18.84
CA LYS A 489 -15.18 9.15 18.07
C LYS A 489 -16.14 10.33 17.93
N TYR A 490 -16.46 10.68 16.68
CA TYR A 490 -17.36 11.78 16.30
C TYR A 490 -16.96 13.17 16.83
N LYS A 491 -15.68 13.38 17.14
CA LYS A 491 -15.16 14.64 17.71
C LYS A 491 -15.83 15.06 19.02
N LYS A 492 -16.46 14.13 19.75
CA LYS A 492 -17.12 14.42 21.03
C LYS A 492 -16.06 14.53 22.12
N THR A 493 -16.15 15.55 22.96
CA THR A 493 -15.23 15.79 24.09
C THR A 493 -15.88 15.51 25.45
N ASN A 494 -17.01 14.81 25.48
CA ASN A 494 -17.67 14.45 26.73
C ASN A 494 -16.92 13.29 27.39
N ASP A 495 -16.85 13.31 28.72
CA ASP A 495 -16.31 12.19 29.50
C ASP A 495 -16.99 10.87 29.13
N GLY A 496 -16.18 9.81 29.01
CA GLY A 496 -16.62 8.49 28.57
C GLY A 496 -16.72 8.32 27.05
N THR A 497 -16.35 9.33 26.25
CA THR A 497 -16.33 9.16 24.78
C THR A 497 -15.26 8.14 24.40
N LYS A 498 -15.64 7.10 23.66
CA LYS A 498 -14.72 6.03 23.26
C LYS A 498 -13.75 6.49 22.17
N LEU A 499 -12.56 5.89 22.18
CA LEU A 499 -11.65 5.95 21.05
C LEU A 499 -12.02 4.91 19.98
N GLN A 500 -11.61 5.21 18.76
CA GLN A 500 -11.66 4.29 17.65
C GLN A 500 -10.36 4.38 16.83
N SER A 501 -10.02 3.30 16.15
CA SER A 501 -9.02 3.33 15.09
C SER A 501 -9.68 3.87 13.83
N PHE A 502 -9.09 4.89 13.22
CA PHE A 502 -9.66 5.52 12.02
C PHE A 502 -8.53 5.94 11.09
N HIS A 503 -8.72 5.89 9.77
CA HIS A 503 -7.70 6.39 8.85
C HIS A 503 -7.36 7.85 9.17
N LYS A 504 -6.09 8.21 8.98
CA LYS A 504 -5.66 9.60 9.18
C LYS A 504 -6.34 10.51 8.17
N LYS A 505 -7.12 11.48 8.65
CA LYS A 505 -7.80 12.48 7.81
C LYS A 505 -6.77 13.47 7.26
N VAL A 506 -7.11 14.11 6.14
CA VAL A 506 -6.26 15.16 5.53
C VAL A 506 -6.72 16.56 5.93
N ARG A 507 -7.99 16.72 6.35
CA ARG A 507 -8.58 17.96 6.86
C ARG A 507 -9.49 17.64 8.04
N GLY A 508 -9.65 18.61 8.95
CA GLY A 508 -10.47 18.42 10.16
C GLY A 508 -9.91 17.30 11.05
N THR A 509 -8.59 17.28 11.24
CA THR A 509 -7.81 16.24 11.93
C THR A 509 -7.79 16.40 13.44
N GLU A 510 -8.39 17.45 14.00
CA GLU A 510 -8.25 17.82 15.41
C GLU A 510 -8.65 16.70 16.39
N ASN A 511 -9.51 15.78 15.97
CA ASN A 511 -9.93 14.64 16.77
C ASN A 511 -9.01 13.43 16.69
N GLN A 512 -7.92 13.52 15.93
CA GLN A 512 -6.90 12.49 15.71
C GLN A 512 -5.51 12.93 16.17
N GLU A 513 -5.43 14.14 16.72
CA GLU A 513 -4.21 14.82 17.09
C GLU A 513 -4.10 14.88 18.60
N TRP A 514 -2.92 14.50 19.09
CA TRP A 514 -2.65 14.29 20.50
C TRP A 514 -1.41 15.07 20.90
N ARG A 515 -1.50 15.81 22.01
CA ARG A 515 -0.36 16.34 22.73
C ARG A 515 0.06 15.29 23.75
N VAL A 516 1.33 14.93 23.74
CA VAL A 516 1.90 13.93 24.66
C VAL A 516 2.66 14.68 25.74
N GLU A 517 2.10 14.76 26.94
CA GLU A 517 2.72 15.43 28.09
C GLU A 517 3.32 14.41 29.04
N THR A 518 4.41 14.77 29.72
CA THR A 518 4.92 13.98 30.85
C THR A 518 4.09 14.33 32.08
N VAL A 519 3.69 13.32 32.84
CA VAL A 519 2.91 13.45 34.08
C VAL A 519 3.83 13.43 35.29
#